data_AF-A0A4D4L9Q6-F1
#
_entry.id   AF-A0A4D4L9Q6-F1
#
_cell.length_a   1.000
_cell.length_b   1.000
_cell.length_c   1.000
_cell.angle_alpha   90.00
_cell.angle_beta   90.00
_cell.angle_gamma   90.00
#
_symmetry.space_group_name_H-M   'P 1'
#
loop_
_entity.id
_entity.type
_entity.pdbx_description
1 polymer ?
#
loop_
_entity_poly.entity_id
_entity_poly.type
_entity_poly.pdbx_seq_one_letter_code
_entity_poly.pdbx_strand_id
1 'polypeptide(L)'
;MTRLIVAGGGGGDAVAAAVLDRALYGRGTADDRAVVLTYAWDRLLVDPAPGPRAAADFTGLRALTPSVYAVPEDARPVAPAGSTLPRLAAELPHTFALLDPHHGVEGMVRQLEELIEHLAPASIDLLDVGGDILAHGDEPTLRSPLGDALSLAACAQVNAEIRLLVAGPGLDGRFRWSCCTNGWSGWSIR
;
A
#
# COMPACT_ATOMS: atom_id res chain seq x y z
N MET A 1 -18.16 -9.47 2.29
CA MET A 1 -17.78 -8.32 3.14
C MET A 1 -16.42 -7.83 2.70
N THR A 2 -16.38 -6.61 2.17
CA THR A 2 -15.19 -6.00 1.60
C THR A 2 -14.18 -5.62 2.69
N ARG A 3 -12.90 -5.84 2.42
CA ARG A 3 -11.78 -5.42 3.28
C ARG A 3 -10.94 -4.41 2.54
N LEU A 4 -10.31 -3.49 3.26
CA LEU A 4 -9.34 -2.55 2.70
C LEU A 4 -7.97 -2.88 3.25
N ILE A 5 -7.00 -3.14 2.37
CA ILE A 5 -5.59 -3.27 2.74
C ILE A 5 -4.83 -2.13 2.08
N VAL A 6 -4.24 -1.25 2.89
CA VAL A 6 -3.32 -0.20 2.46
C VAL A 6 -1.93 -0.80 2.47
N ALA A 7 -1.37 -1.10 1.30
CA ALA A 7 0.03 -1.50 1.16
C ALA A 7 0.90 -0.25 1.18
N GLY A 8 1.66 -0.08 2.27
CA GLY A 8 2.49 1.09 2.57
C GLY A 8 3.67 1.27 1.61
N GLY A 9 4.11 0.20 0.97
CA GLY A 9 5.07 0.24 -0.13
C GLY A 9 4.44 0.15 -1.53
N GLY A 10 5.30 -0.16 -2.49
CA GLY A 10 4.92 -0.37 -3.89
C GLY A 10 4.51 -1.82 -4.20
N GLY A 11 4.84 -2.31 -5.39
CA GLY A 11 4.36 -3.62 -5.87
C GLY A 11 4.70 -4.84 -4.99
N GLY A 12 5.76 -4.78 -4.18
CA GLY A 12 6.10 -5.85 -3.23
C GLY A 12 5.06 -6.03 -2.12
N ASP A 13 4.62 -4.92 -1.53
CA ASP A 13 3.63 -4.91 -0.47
C ASP A 13 2.24 -5.26 -1.01
N ALA A 14 1.94 -4.86 -2.26
CA ALA A 14 0.72 -5.27 -2.95
C ALA A 14 0.62 -6.80 -3.10
N VAL A 15 1.74 -7.47 -3.40
CA VAL A 15 1.79 -8.95 -3.43
C VAL A 15 1.61 -9.54 -2.04
N ALA A 16 2.28 -8.97 -1.03
CA ALA A 16 2.14 -9.43 0.36
C ALA A 16 0.72 -9.23 0.91
N ALA A 17 0.02 -8.16 0.49
CA ALA A 17 -1.37 -7.92 0.83
C ALA A 17 -2.28 -9.04 0.34
N ALA A 18 -2.08 -9.52 -0.89
CA ALA A 18 -2.83 -10.66 -1.42
C ALA A 18 -2.58 -11.96 -0.65
N VAL A 19 -1.33 -12.19 -0.22
CA VAL A 19 -0.96 -13.34 0.62
C VAL A 19 -1.61 -13.23 2.01
N LEU A 20 -1.54 -12.07 2.65
CA LEU A 20 -2.11 -11.83 3.97
C LEU A 20 -3.62 -11.89 3.99
N ASP A 21 -4.30 -11.33 2.98
CA ASP A 21 -5.75 -11.45 2.84
C ASP A 21 -6.17 -12.93 2.87
N ARG A 22 -5.44 -13.76 2.12
CA ARG A 22 -5.70 -15.20 2.07
C ARG A 22 -5.37 -15.92 3.39
N ALA A 23 -4.31 -15.52 4.06
CA ALA A 23 -3.83 -16.16 5.28
C ALA A 23 -4.69 -15.82 6.51
N LEU A 24 -5.11 -14.57 6.65
CA LEU A 24 -5.86 -14.07 7.80
C LEU A 24 -7.38 -14.24 7.65
N TYR A 25 -7.92 -14.09 6.43
CA TYR A 25 -9.37 -14.08 6.21
C TYR A 25 -9.88 -15.31 5.44
N GLY A 26 -9.00 -16.23 5.05
CA GLY A 26 -9.39 -17.53 4.54
C GLY A 26 -9.91 -17.52 3.09
N ARG A 27 -10.75 -18.52 2.76
CA ARG A 27 -11.37 -18.70 1.43
C ARG A 27 -12.82 -18.19 1.46
N GLY A 28 -13.00 -16.90 1.71
CA GLY A 28 -14.30 -16.24 1.46
C GLY A 28 -14.72 -16.40 -0.01
N THR A 29 -15.93 -15.97 -0.34
CA THR A 29 -16.39 -15.95 -1.75
C THR A 29 -15.56 -14.93 -2.55
N ALA A 30 -15.69 -14.92 -3.88
CA ALA A 30 -15.03 -13.91 -4.71
C ALA A 30 -15.38 -12.48 -4.27
N ASP A 31 -16.61 -12.28 -3.77
CA ASP A 31 -17.12 -11.00 -3.27
C ASP A 31 -16.57 -10.61 -1.89
N ASP A 32 -15.80 -11.48 -1.26
CA ASP A 32 -15.14 -11.17 0.00
C ASP A 32 -13.74 -10.60 -0.20
N ARG A 33 -13.17 -10.54 -1.40
CA ARG A 33 -11.75 -10.17 -1.58
C ARG A 33 -11.46 -8.72 -1.18
N ALA A 34 -10.25 -8.50 -0.68
CA ALA A 34 -9.80 -7.17 -0.30
C ALA A 34 -9.60 -6.26 -1.51
N VAL A 35 -9.88 -4.97 -1.33
CA VAL A 35 -9.33 -3.89 -2.15
C VAL A 35 -7.95 -3.58 -1.61
N VAL A 36 -6.94 -3.69 -2.47
CA VAL A 36 -5.54 -3.38 -2.15
C VAL A 36 -5.21 -2.00 -2.69
N LEU A 37 -5.12 -1.03 -1.79
CA LEU A 37 -4.69 0.33 -2.08
C LEU A 37 -3.17 0.40 -1.96
N THR A 38 -2.47 0.80 -3.01
CA THR A 38 -0.99 0.74 -3.05
C THR A 38 -0.42 1.78 -3.99
N TYR A 39 0.85 2.12 -3.79
CA TYR A 39 1.58 2.93 -4.75
C TYR A 39 1.85 2.17 -6.04
N ALA A 40 1.69 2.85 -7.17
CA ALA A 40 2.35 2.44 -8.41
C ALA A 40 3.84 2.85 -8.35
N TRP A 41 4.60 2.13 -7.52
CA TRP A 41 6.03 2.38 -7.34
C TRP A 41 6.80 1.08 -7.48
N ASP A 42 7.50 0.96 -8.60
CA ASP A 42 8.22 -0.25 -8.96
C ASP A 42 9.74 -0.03 -8.99
N ARG A 43 10.48 -1.14 -9.03
CA ARG A 43 11.95 -1.11 -9.22
C ARG A 43 12.26 -0.63 -10.64
N LEU A 44 13.46 -0.06 -10.83
CA LEU A 44 13.95 0.43 -12.13
C LEU A 44 13.94 -0.60 -13.26
N LEU A 45 13.90 -1.89 -12.94
CA LEU A 45 13.74 -2.98 -13.92
C LEU A 45 12.35 -2.99 -14.58
N VAL A 46 11.33 -2.54 -13.85
CA VAL A 46 9.92 -2.52 -14.29
C VAL A 46 9.51 -1.12 -14.72
N ASP A 47 9.78 -0.11 -13.89
CA ASP A 47 9.53 1.30 -14.21
C ASP A 47 10.87 2.04 -14.31
N PRO A 48 11.33 2.41 -15.52
CA PRO A 48 12.62 3.08 -15.68
C PRO A 48 12.62 4.53 -15.13
N ALA A 49 11.45 5.09 -14.79
CA ALA A 49 11.33 6.42 -14.23
C ALA A 49 11.28 6.38 -12.68
N PRO A 50 11.80 7.40 -11.97
CA PRO A 50 11.63 7.50 -10.53
C PRO A 50 10.16 7.69 -10.18
N GLY A 51 9.57 6.76 -9.43
CA GLY A 51 8.16 6.81 -9.00
C GLY A 51 7.88 7.72 -7.80
N PRO A 52 6.66 7.65 -7.25
CA PRO A 52 5.53 6.83 -7.69
C PRO A 52 4.74 7.44 -8.87
N ARG A 53 4.06 6.58 -9.64
CA ARG A 53 3.18 6.97 -10.75
C ARG A 53 1.81 7.44 -10.23
N ALA A 54 1.22 8.43 -10.91
CA ALA A 54 -0.12 8.94 -10.63
C ALA A 54 -1.14 8.43 -11.67
N ALA A 55 -2.43 8.75 -11.49
CA ALA A 55 -3.48 8.32 -12.41
C ALA A 55 -3.24 8.76 -13.87
N ALA A 56 -2.63 9.93 -14.08
CA ALA A 56 -2.29 10.45 -15.41
C ALA A 56 -1.20 9.65 -16.14
N ASP A 57 -0.44 8.81 -15.42
CA ASP A 57 0.58 7.95 -15.99
C ASP A 57 0.00 6.62 -16.53
N PHE A 58 -1.32 6.45 -16.52
CA PHE A 58 -1.99 5.25 -17.01
C PHE A 58 -3.11 5.60 -17.99
N THR A 59 -3.37 4.65 -18.89
CA THR A 59 -4.64 4.55 -19.63
C THR A 59 -5.43 3.34 -19.12
N GLY A 60 -6.77 3.39 -19.23
CA GLY A 60 -7.65 2.27 -18.85
C GLY A 60 -7.96 2.14 -17.36
N LEU A 61 -7.59 3.13 -16.53
CA LEU A 61 -8.01 3.17 -15.13
C LEU A 61 -9.53 3.33 -14.98
N ARG A 62 -10.09 2.80 -13.89
CA ARG A 62 -11.53 2.87 -13.58
C ARG A 62 -11.70 3.65 -12.29
N ALA A 63 -12.48 4.74 -12.31
CA ALA A 63 -12.75 5.50 -11.09
C ALA A 63 -13.49 4.63 -10.06
N LEU A 64 -12.99 4.59 -8.83
CA LEU A 64 -13.69 4.03 -7.67
C LEU A 64 -14.36 5.16 -6.88
N THR A 65 -13.62 6.24 -6.67
CA THR A 65 -14.05 7.46 -5.99
C THR A 65 -13.60 8.67 -6.81
N PRO A 66 -13.95 9.91 -6.42
CA PRO A 66 -13.44 11.11 -7.08
C PRO A 66 -11.91 11.19 -7.16
N SER A 67 -11.21 10.73 -6.12
CA SER A 67 -9.73 10.80 -6.03
C SER A 67 -9.03 9.45 -6.25
N VAL A 68 -9.74 8.31 -6.21
CA VAL A 68 -9.12 6.98 -6.27
C VAL A 68 -9.56 6.21 -7.51
N TYR A 69 -8.58 5.59 -8.17
CA TYR A 69 -8.77 4.80 -9.37
C TYR A 69 -8.31 3.35 -9.19
N ALA A 70 -9.15 2.40 -9.60
CA ALA A 70 -8.78 1.01 -9.76
C ALA A 70 -7.89 0.81 -10.99
N VAL A 71 -6.94 -0.12 -10.85
CA VAL A 71 -6.02 -0.59 -11.89
C VAL A 71 -6.47 -1.98 -12.36
N PRO A 72 -7.29 -2.08 -13.42
CA PRO A 72 -7.65 -3.38 -13.99
C PRO A 72 -6.51 -3.99 -14.82
N GLU A 73 -6.66 -5.28 -15.18
CA GLU A 73 -5.70 -6.02 -16.03
C GLU A 73 -5.45 -5.39 -17.41
N ASP A 74 -6.42 -4.64 -17.93
CA ASP A 74 -6.36 -3.97 -19.22
C ASP A 74 -5.78 -2.55 -19.14
N ALA A 75 -5.50 -2.04 -17.94
CA ALA A 75 -4.79 -0.78 -17.76
C ALA A 75 -3.36 -0.85 -18.32
N ARG A 76 -2.87 0.27 -18.84
CA ARG A 76 -1.54 0.38 -19.44
C ARG A 76 -0.82 1.62 -18.94
N PRO A 77 0.38 1.48 -18.33
CA PRO A 77 1.25 2.62 -18.09
C PRO A 77 1.56 3.36 -19.40
N VAL A 78 1.62 4.68 -19.34
CA VAL A 78 1.97 5.55 -20.46
C VAL A 78 3.49 5.67 -20.51
N ALA A 79 4.11 5.22 -21.62
CA ALA A 79 5.56 5.27 -21.77
C ALA A 79 6.13 6.68 -21.49
N PRO A 80 7.26 6.79 -20.77
CA PRO A 80 8.18 5.71 -20.39
C PRO A 80 7.84 4.99 -19.08
N ALA A 81 6.71 5.33 -18.43
CA ALA A 81 6.31 4.70 -17.17
C ALA A 81 6.13 3.19 -17.32
N GLY A 82 6.51 2.46 -16.28
CA GLY A 82 6.13 1.06 -16.08
C GLY A 82 5.27 0.87 -14.84
N SER A 83 4.65 -0.30 -14.70
CA SER A 83 4.03 -0.72 -13.43
C SER A 83 3.78 -2.22 -13.40
N THR A 84 3.97 -2.84 -12.23
CA THR A 84 3.59 -4.23 -11.98
C THR A 84 2.08 -4.38 -11.75
N LEU A 85 1.36 -3.31 -11.39
CA LEU A 85 -0.04 -3.38 -10.94
C LEU A 85 -1.01 -3.99 -11.96
N PRO A 86 -1.00 -3.65 -13.27
CA PRO A 86 -1.90 -4.30 -14.23
C PRO A 86 -1.65 -5.81 -14.34
N ARG A 87 -0.40 -6.26 -14.20
CA ARG A 87 -0.08 -7.69 -14.19
C ARG A 87 -0.56 -8.36 -12.90
N LEU A 88 -0.45 -7.70 -11.75
CA LEU A 88 -1.02 -8.22 -10.51
C LEU A 88 -2.54 -8.37 -10.61
N ALA A 89 -3.23 -7.37 -11.19
CA ALA A 89 -4.66 -7.41 -11.41
C ALA A 89 -5.12 -8.53 -12.35
N ALA A 90 -4.26 -8.98 -13.27
CA ALA A 90 -4.53 -10.13 -14.15
C ALA A 90 -4.36 -11.48 -13.45
N GLU A 91 -3.42 -11.57 -12.50
CA GLU A 91 -3.00 -12.83 -11.87
C GLU A 91 -3.64 -13.06 -10.49
N LEU A 92 -4.14 -12.01 -9.84
CA LEU A 92 -4.69 -12.03 -8.50
C LEU A 92 -6.16 -11.58 -8.53
N PRO A 93 -7.04 -12.22 -7.74
CA PRO A 93 -8.47 -11.92 -7.72
C PRO A 93 -8.81 -10.61 -6.98
N HIS A 94 -7.81 -9.85 -6.56
CA HIS A 94 -7.96 -8.63 -5.76
C HIS A 94 -8.18 -7.42 -6.66
N THR A 95 -8.97 -6.47 -6.17
CA THR A 95 -9.04 -5.14 -6.80
C THR A 95 -7.84 -4.34 -6.33
N PHE A 96 -6.98 -3.92 -7.26
CA PHE A 96 -5.88 -2.98 -6.98
C PHE A 96 -6.35 -1.55 -7.24
N ALA A 97 -6.03 -0.65 -6.33
CA ALA A 97 -6.33 0.78 -6.43
C ALA A 97 -5.06 1.62 -6.22
N LEU A 98 -4.96 2.73 -6.95
CA LEU A 98 -3.83 3.65 -6.85
C LEU A 98 -3.94 4.51 -5.60
N LEU A 99 -2.88 4.49 -4.81
CA LEU A 99 -2.59 5.47 -3.77
C LEU A 99 -1.69 6.56 -4.37
N ASP A 100 -2.16 7.80 -4.38
CA ASP A 100 -1.40 8.94 -4.90
C ASP A 100 -0.83 9.82 -3.76
N PRO A 101 0.51 9.86 -3.56
CA PRO A 101 1.13 10.70 -2.56
C PRO A 101 1.49 12.12 -3.05
N HIS A 102 1.17 12.52 -4.30
CA HIS A 102 1.61 13.81 -4.88
C HIS A 102 1.06 15.03 -4.12
N HIS A 103 -0.06 14.86 -3.43
CA HIS A 103 -0.69 15.88 -2.59
C HIS A 103 -0.37 15.68 -1.09
N GLY A 104 0.68 14.91 -0.79
CA GLY A 104 1.14 14.63 0.57
C GLY A 104 0.10 13.88 1.41
N VAL A 105 0.28 13.94 2.73
CA VAL A 105 -0.55 13.22 3.69
C VAL A 105 -2.02 13.65 3.61
N GLU A 106 -2.31 14.94 3.47
CA GLU A 106 -3.68 15.45 3.36
C GLU A 106 -4.42 14.86 2.14
N GLY A 107 -3.74 14.78 1.00
CA GLY A 107 -4.30 14.15 -0.20
C GLY A 107 -4.54 12.65 -0.04
N MET A 108 -3.67 11.97 0.71
CA MET A 108 -3.83 10.55 1.02
C MET A 108 -4.96 10.29 2.03
N VAL A 109 -5.12 11.14 3.04
CA VAL A 109 -6.26 11.09 3.98
C VAL A 109 -7.58 11.20 3.22
N ARG A 110 -7.69 12.18 2.30
CA ARG A 110 -8.90 12.32 1.45
C ARG A 110 -9.20 11.05 0.65
N GLN A 111 -8.18 10.46 0.02
CA GLN A 111 -8.34 9.21 -0.74
C GLN A 111 -8.81 8.04 0.15
N LEU A 112 -8.27 7.93 1.36
CA LEU A 112 -8.66 6.91 2.33
C LEU A 112 -10.10 7.12 2.82
N GLU A 113 -10.47 8.34 3.20
CA GLU A 113 -11.82 8.67 3.65
C GLU A 113 -12.86 8.38 2.57
N GLU A 114 -12.60 8.80 1.32
CA GLU A 114 -13.47 8.51 0.18
C GLU A 114 -13.66 6.99 -0.02
N LEU A 115 -12.59 6.20 0.10
CA LEU A 115 -12.67 4.75 -0.02
C LEU A 115 -13.41 4.10 1.14
N ILE A 116 -13.20 4.57 2.37
CA ILE A 116 -13.87 4.04 3.56
C ILE A 116 -15.37 4.30 3.48
N GLU A 117 -15.78 5.51 3.05
CA GLU A 117 -17.17 5.85 2.82
C GLU A 117 -17.77 5.00 1.69
N HIS A 118 -17.05 4.87 0.57
CA HIS A 118 -17.52 4.13 -0.60
C HIS A 118 -17.65 2.62 -0.35
N LEU A 119 -16.68 2.01 0.31
CA LEU A 119 -16.59 0.56 0.49
C LEU A 119 -17.24 0.07 1.78
N ALA A 120 -17.37 0.92 2.80
CA ALA A 120 -17.76 0.56 4.16
C ALA A 120 -17.06 -0.74 4.65
N PRO A 121 -15.71 -0.77 4.65
CA PRO A 121 -14.97 -2.02 4.82
C PRO A 121 -15.17 -2.61 6.22
N ALA A 122 -15.23 -3.94 6.29
CA ALA A 122 -15.34 -4.66 7.57
C ALA A 122 -14.04 -4.61 8.40
N SER A 123 -12.90 -4.36 7.74
CA SER A 123 -11.61 -4.13 8.39
C SER A 123 -10.70 -3.29 7.48
N ILE A 124 -9.79 -2.55 8.11
CA ILE A 124 -8.76 -1.76 7.44
C ILE A 124 -7.41 -2.16 8.02
N ASP A 125 -6.50 -2.62 7.15
CA ASP A 125 -5.16 -3.02 7.53
C ASP A 125 -4.13 -2.20 6.75
N LEU A 126 -3.18 -1.56 7.45
CA LEU A 126 -1.98 -0.98 6.86
C LEU A 126 -0.89 -2.06 6.89
N LEU A 127 -0.30 -2.36 5.73
CA LEU A 127 0.72 -3.39 5.58
C LEU A 127 2.05 -2.76 5.18
N ASP A 128 3.11 -3.20 5.85
CA ASP A 128 4.51 -2.98 5.46
C ASP A 128 5.26 -4.32 5.41
N VAL A 129 6.06 -4.52 4.36
CA VAL A 129 7.00 -5.66 4.26
C VAL A 129 8.41 -5.18 4.50
N GLY A 130 9.02 -5.64 5.59
CA GLY A 130 10.40 -5.27 5.96
C GLY A 130 10.49 -4.49 7.27
N GLY A 131 9.44 -3.78 7.67
CA GLY A 131 9.36 -3.13 8.97
C GLY A 131 10.02 -1.76 9.03
N ASP A 132 10.40 -1.16 7.91
CA ASP A 132 10.91 0.22 7.88
C ASP A 132 9.84 1.26 8.18
N ILE A 133 8.55 0.90 8.12
CA ILE A 133 7.46 1.76 8.59
C ILE A 133 7.57 2.11 10.09
N LEU A 134 8.30 1.28 10.87
CA LEU A 134 8.52 1.47 12.29
C LEU A 134 9.85 2.17 12.61
N ALA A 135 10.63 2.54 11.60
CA ALA A 135 11.91 3.21 11.77
C ALA A 135 11.73 4.68 12.21
N HIS A 136 12.66 5.21 13.00
CA HIS A 136 12.67 6.62 13.39
C HIS A 136 13.09 7.55 12.26
N GLY A 137 13.82 7.03 11.26
CA GLY A 137 14.27 7.79 10.09
C GLY A 137 15.75 8.13 10.10
N ASP A 138 16.44 7.94 11.23
CA ASP A 138 17.87 8.22 11.42
C ASP A 138 18.74 6.96 11.47
N GLU A 139 18.15 5.78 11.28
CA GLU A 139 18.89 4.53 11.33
C GLU A 139 19.88 4.41 10.16
N PRO A 140 21.17 4.08 10.42
CA PRO A 140 22.22 4.11 9.38
C PRO A 140 22.01 3.20 8.17
N THR A 141 21.19 2.16 8.30
CA THR A 141 20.91 1.20 7.23
C THR A 141 19.59 1.47 6.51
N LEU A 142 18.81 2.44 6.97
CA LEU A 142 17.50 2.77 6.42
C LEU A 142 17.67 3.40 5.03
N ARG A 143 16.92 2.90 4.04
CA ARG A 143 17.07 3.34 2.65
C ARG A 143 16.03 4.35 2.21
N SER A 144 14.75 3.98 2.21
CA SER A 144 13.70 4.80 1.60
C SER A 144 12.39 4.61 2.36
N PRO A 145 12.28 5.20 3.56
CA PRO A 145 11.10 5.07 4.43
C PRO A 145 9.94 5.99 4.03
N LEU A 146 10.12 6.85 3.02
CA LEU A 146 9.19 7.95 2.76
C LEU A 146 7.78 7.47 2.39
N GLY A 147 7.67 6.42 1.57
CA GLY A 147 6.35 5.88 1.19
C GLY A 147 5.61 5.31 2.40
N ASP A 148 6.33 4.51 3.19
CA ASP A 148 5.78 3.83 4.37
C ASP A 148 5.38 4.86 5.44
N ALA A 149 6.23 5.86 5.68
CA ALA A 149 5.95 6.96 6.60
C ALA A 149 4.76 7.82 6.16
N LEU A 150 4.62 8.13 4.87
CA LEU A 150 3.45 8.85 4.34
C LEU A 150 2.17 8.05 4.51
N SER A 151 2.20 6.76 4.22
CA SER A 151 1.07 5.85 4.41
C SER A 151 0.67 5.75 5.87
N LEU A 152 1.64 5.57 6.77
CA LEU A 152 1.41 5.55 8.21
C LEU A 152 0.80 6.87 8.71
N ALA A 153 1.37 8.00 8.30
CA ALA A 153 0.89 9.32 8.71
C ALA A 153 -0.54 9.61 8.21
N ALA A 154 -0.89 9.15 7.00
CA ALA A 154 -2.24 9.27 6.48
C ALA A 154 -3.22 8.38 7.23
N CYS A 155 -2.89 7.09 7.41
CA CYS A 155 -3.71 6.16 8.17
C CYS A 155 -3.94 6.64 9.62
N ALA A 156 -2.94 7.24 10.27
CA ALA A 156 -3.06 7.75 11.63
C ALA A 156 -3.99 8.99 11.76
N GLN A 157 -4.32 9.67 10.65
CA GLN A 157 -5.19 10.85 10.64
C GLN A 157 -6.63 10.56 10.23
N VAL A 158 -6.89 9.37 9.67
CA VAL A 158 -8.24 8.95 9.31
C VAL A 158 -9.01 8.55 10.58
N ASN A 159 -10.27 8.95 10.68
CA ASN A 159 -11.15 8.57 11.78
C ASN A 159 -11.73 7.15 11.60
N ALA A 160 -10.86 6.14 11.57
CA ALA A 160 -11.22 4.73 11.49
C ALA A 160 -10.22 3.85 12.25
N GLU A 161 -10.66 2.68 12.71
CA GLU A 161 -9.74 1.70 13.30
C GLU A 161 -8.89 1.05 12.20
N ILE A 162 -7.58 1.27 12.26
CA ILE A 162 -6.61 0.72 11.30
C ILE A 162 -5.58 -0.11 12.05
N ARG A 163 -5.38 -1.34 11.62
CA ARG A 163 -4.34 -2.22 12.18
C ARG A 163 -3.08 -2.16 11.33
N LEU A 164 -1.95 -1.85 11.97
CA LEU A 164 -0.65 -1.96 11.32
C LEU A 164 -0.16 -3.42 11.38
N LEU A 165 0.10 -4.00 10.21
CA LEU A 165 0.66 -5.32 10.03
C LEU A 165 2.06 -5.19 9.44
N VAL A 166 3.07 -5.67 10.16
CA VAL A 166 4.45 -5.73 9.66
C VAL A 166 4.79 -7.17 9.32
N ALA A 167 5.07 -7.43 8.05
CA ALA A 167 5.41 -8.74 7.54
C ALA A 167 6.92 -8.87 7.32
N GLY A 168 7.51 -9.94 7.88
CA GLY A 168 8.92 -10.31 7.65
C GLY A 168 9.93 -9.18 7.91
N PRO A 169 10.18 -8.77 9.16
CA PRO A 169 11.12 -7.69 9.45
C PRO A 169 12.52 -7.93 8.85
N GLY A 170 13.00 -6.95 8.08
CA GLY A 170 14.25 -6.96 7.33
C GLY A 170 14.27 -7.77 6.02
N LEU A 171 13.14 -8.35 5.60
CA LEU A 171 13.05 -9.24 4.43
C LEU A 171 13.23 -8.52 3.09
N ASP A 172 12.84 -7.25 3.01
CA ASP A 172 12.90 -6.43 1.79
C ASP A 172 14.28 -5.74 1.61
N GLY A 173 15.15 -5.90 2.62
CA GLY A 173 16.50 -5.36 2.70
C GLY A 173 16.58 -3.85 2.89
N ARG A 174 15.47 -3.14 3.19
CA ARG A 174 15.50 -1.70 3.50
C ARG A 174 15.91 -1.40 4.92
N PHE A 175 15.78 -2.38 5.81
CA PHE A 175 16.03 -2.19 7.23
C PHE A 175 16.66 -3.44 7.86
N ARG A 176 17.45 -3.27 8.93
CA ARG A 176 17.97 -4.37 9.75
C ARG A 176 17.32 -4.34 11.11
N TRP A 177 16.51 -5.37 11.39
CA TRP A 177 15.71 -5.45 12.62
C TRP A 177 16.49 -5.31 13.93
N SER A 178 17.75 -5.77 13.98
CA SER A 178 18.60 -5.64 15.17
C SER A 178 18.87 -4.18 15.60
N CYS A 179 18.64 -3.20 14.71
CA CYS A 179 18.79 -1.79 15.04
C CYS A 179 17.62 -1.24 15.89
N CYS A 180 16.47 -1.92 15.90
CA CYS A 180 15.28 -1.52 16.66
C CYS A 180 15.24 -2.05 18.09
N THR A 181 15.85 -3.21 18.39
CA THR A 181 15.63 -3.94 19.66
C THR A 181 16.15 -3.23 20.91
N ASN A 182 16.94 -2.16 20.78
CA ASN A 182 17.47 -1.40 21.93
C ASN A 182 16.58 -0.23 22.39
N GLY A 183 15.47 0.08 21.69
CA GLY A 183 14.65 1.28 21.98
C GLY A 183 13.15 1.05 22.13
N TRP A 184 12.66 -0.19 22.02
CA TRP A 184 11.23 -0.51 21.91
C TRP A 184 10.40 -0.45 23.21
N SER A 185 10.94 0.09 24.31
CA SER A 185 10.25 0.14 25.61
C SER A 185 9.17 1.24 25.74
N GLY A 186 8.78 1.92 24.65
CA GLY A 186 7.98 3.15 24.74
C GLY A 186 6.74 3.26 23.86
N TRP A 187 6.50 2.35 22.90
CA TRP A 187 5.40 2.50 21.94
C TRP A 187 4.18 1.66 22.36
N SER A 188 3.15 2.35 22.85
CA SER A 188 1.76 1.85 22.87
C SER A 188 1.03 2.58 21.74
N ILE A 189 0.87 1.93 20.59
CA ILE A 189 -0.13 2.36 19.62
C ILE A 189 -1.47 1.97 20.23
N ARG A 190 -2.26 2.98 20.62
CA ARG A 190 -3.65 2.80 21.07
C ARG A 190 -4.57 2.77 19.87
#